data_AF-X7ZCB5-F1
#
_entry.id   AF-X7ZCB5-F1
#
_cell.length_a   1.000
_cell.length_b   1.000
_cell.length_c   1.000
_cell.angle_alpha   90.00
_cell.angle_beta   90.00
_cell.angle_gamma   90.00
#
_symmetry.space_group_name_H-M   'P 1'
#
loop_
_entity.id
_entity.type
_entity.pdbx_description
1 polymer ?
#
loop_
_entity_poly.entity_id
_entity_poly.type
_entity_poly.pdbx_seq_one_letter_code
_entity_poly.pdbx_strand_id
1 'polypeptide(L)' 'MSAEDKLKNKIEDLGGRAKEAIGKATGNKDTREEGRVDQAKASLKDAGEKVKDAFRK' A
#
# COMPACT_ATOMS: atom_id res chain seq x y z
N MET A 1 20.76 0.43 30.40
CA MET A 1 20.35 0.93 29.06
C MET A 1 21.24 2.10 28.73
N SER A 2 22.23 1.85 27.88
CA SER A 2 23.38 2.71 27.67
C SER A 2 23.07 3.85 26.69
N ALA A 3 23.92 4.88 26.65
CA ALA A 3 23.78 5.99 25.69
C ALA A 3 23.72 5.50 24.23
N GLU A 4 24.34 4.36 23.93
CA GLU A 4 24.27 3.67 22.64
C GLU A 4 22.84 3.21 22.28
N ASP A 5 22.05 2.73 23.25
CA ASP A 5 20.65 2.33 23.01
C ASP A 5 19.81 3.55 22.63
N LYS A 6 20.06 4.69 23.29
CA LYS A 6 19.38 5.96 22.97
C LYS A 6 19.80 6.50 21.60
N LEU A 7 21.06 6.36 21.24
CA LEU A 7 21.58 6.80 19.95
C LEU A 7 21.07 5.92 18.80
N LYS A 8 21.06 4.59 18.96
CA LYS A 8 20.47 3.66 17.99
C LYS A 8 18.99 3.95 17.74
N ASN A 9 18.20 4.09 18.81
CA ASN A 9 16.79 4.45 18.69
C ASN A 9 16.60 5.76 17.92
N LYS A 10 17.44 6.77 18.17
CA LYS A 10 17.33 8.07 17.50
C LYS A 10 17.76 8.02 16.02
N ILE A 11 18.72 7.17 15.68
CA ILE A 11 19.15 6.92 14.29
C ILE A 11 18.09 6.12 13.54
N GLU A 12 17.49 5.11 14.16
CA GLU A 12 16.40 4.33 13.58
C GLU A 12 15.16 5.19 13.36
N ASP A 13 14.81 6.07 14.30
CA ASP A 13 13.72 7.05 14.14
C ASP A 13 13.98 8.01 12.97
N LEU A 14 15.20 8.53 12.86
CA LEU A 14 15.59 9.41 11.74
C LEU A 14 15.56 8.67 10.40
N GLY A 15 16.07 7.45 10.34
CA GLY A 15 16.04 6.60 9.16
C GLY A 15 14.61 6.20 8.75
N GLY A 16 13.76 5.91 9.73
CA GLY A 16 12.33 5.64 9.53
C GLY A 16 11.60 6.84 8.93
N ARG A 17 11.77 8.02 9.53
CA ARG A 17 11.18 9.27 9.01
C ARG A 17 11.71 9.62 7.62
N ALA A 18 12.98 9.37 7.35
CA ALA A 18 13.55 9.55 6.02
C ALA A 18 12.92 8.59 4.99
N LYS A 19 12.75 7.31 5.33
CA LYS A 19 12.04 6.34 4.48
C LYS A 19 10.58 6.71 4.27
N GLU A 20 9.87 7.16 5.29
CA GLU A 20 8.49 7.64 5.19
C GLU A 20 8.40 8.89 4.31
N ALA A 21 9.31 9.85 4.48
CA ALA A 21 9.35 11.06 3.66
C ALA A 21 9.66 10.74 2.20
N ILE A 22 10.62 9.84 1.95
CA ILE A 22 10.93 9.33 0.62
C ILE A 22 9.71 8.62 0.05
N GLY A 23 9.08 7.67 0.75
CA GLY A 23 7.89 6.94 0.27
C GLY A 23 6.68 7.84 0.00
N LYS A 24 6.48 8.89 0.81
CA LYS A 24 5.46 9.93 0.56
C LYS A 24 5.81 10.80 -0.65
N ALA A 25 7.08 11.20 -0.79
CA ALA A 25 7.53 12.10 -1.87
C ALA A 25 7.68 11.39 -3.23
N THR A 26 8.17 10.15 -3.24
CA THR A 26 8.18 9.28 -4.43
C THR A 26 6.79 8.69 -4.71
N GLY A 27 5.85 8.88 -3.79
CA GLY A 27 4.45 8.48 -3.93
C GLY A 27 4.34 7.03 -4.35
N ASN A 28 4.79 6.10 -3.48
CA ASN A 28 4.64 4.64 -3.58
C ASN A 28 4.05 4.20 -4.93
N LYS A 29 4.93 3.94 -5.90
CA LYS A 29 4.56 3.29 -7.17
C LYS A 29 3.74 2.03 -6.92
N ASP A 30 4.07 1.29 -5.86
CA ASP A 30 3.34 0.10 -5.41
C ASP A 30 1.87 0.39 -5.07
N THR A 31 1.55 1.42 -4.29
CA THR A 31 0.16 1.69 -3.86
C THR A 31 -0.73 2.15 -5.03
N ARG A 32 -0.17 2.82 -6.04
CA ARG A 32 -0.92 3.19 -7.26
C ARG A 32 -1.10 2.01 -8.22
N GLU A 33 -0.13 1.11 -8.33
CA GLU A 33 -0.25 -0.09 -9.16
C GLU A 33 -1.20 -1.11 -8.53
N GLU A 34 -1.07 -1.38 -7.23
CA GLU A 34 -2.00 -2.23 -6.48
C GLU A 34 -3.43 -1.68 -6.55
N GLY A 35 -3.62 -0.37 -6.33
CA GLY A 35 -4.94 0.27 -6.45
C GLY A 35 -5.56 0.13 -7.84
N ARG A 36 -4.76 0.15 -8.91
CA ARG A 36 -5.25 -0.09 -10.28
C ARG A 36 -5.61 -1.55 -10.52
N VAL A 37 -4.80 -2.48 -10.02
CA VAL A 37 -5.06 -3.92 -10.13
C VAL A 37 -6.32 -4.31 -9.35
N ASP A 38 -6.51 -3.75 -8.15
CA ASP A 38 -7.68 -4.00 -7.33
C ASP A 38 -8.95 -3.40 -7.96
N GLN A 39 -8.87 -2.20 -8.53
CA GLN A 39 -9.97 -1.62 -9.30
C GLN A 39 -10.33 -2.47 -10.54
N ALA A 40 -9.34 -3.01 -11.24
CA ALA A 40 -9.57 -3.89 -12.38
C ALA A 40 -10.22 -5.22 -11.95
N LYS A 41 -9.73 -5.84 -10.86
CA LYS A 41 -10.33 -7.06 -10.30
C LYS A 41 -11.77 -6.84 -9.84
N ALA A 42 -12.03 -5.72 -9.15
CA ALA A 42 -13.38 -5.36 -8.71
C ALA A 42 -14.33 -5.21 -9.91
N SER A 43 -13.90 -4.48 -10.95
CA SER A 43 -14.69 -4.29 -12.18
C SER A 43 -15.01 -5.61 -12.89
N LEU A 44 -14.03 -6.52 -12.96
CA LEU A 44 -14.23 -7.85 -13.54
C LEU A 44 -15.18 -8.71 -12.71
N LYS A 45 -15.09 -8.63 -11.38
CA LYS A 45 -15.96 -9.37 -10.48
C LYS A 45 -17.41 -8.88 -10.58
N ASP A 46 -17.63 -7.57 -10.55
CA ASP A 46 -18.96 -6.97 -10.73
C ASP A 46 -19.58 -7.32 -12.08
N ALA A 47 -18.79 -7.32 -13.16
CA ALA A 47 -19.25 -7.74 -14.47
C ALA A 47 -19.63 -9.23 -14.48
N GLY A 48 -18.83 -10.08 -13.86
CA GLY A 48 -19.11 -11.51 -13.72
C GLY A 48 -20.37 -11.79 -12.89
N GLU A 49 -20.58 -11.07 -11.79
CA GLU A 49 -21.80 -11.21 -10.98
C GLU A 49 -23.05 -10.75 -11.73
N LYS A 50 -23.01 -9.62 -12.44
CA LYS A 50 -24.13 -9.17 -13.28
C LYS A 50 -24.50 -10.18 -14.37
N VAL A 51 -23.49 -10.75 -15.03
CA VAL A 51 -23.70 -11.80 -16.03
C VAL A 51 -24.33 -13.03 -15.37
N LYS A 52 -23.78 -13.50 -14.26
CA LYS A 52 -24.29 -14.66 -13.53
C LYS A 52 -25.72 -14.46 -13.05
N ASP A 53 -26.06 -13.30 -12.52
CA ASP A 53 -27.42 -12.98 -12.07
C ASP A 53 -28.42 -12.94 -13.23
N ALA A 54 -28.01 -12.44 -14.40
CA ALA A 54 -28.85 -12.47 -15.60
C ALA A 54 -29.13 -13.90 -16.09
N PHE A 55 -28.17 -14.83 -15.91
CA PHE A 55 -28.32 -16.24 -16.27
C PHE A 55 -28.98 -17.09 -15.18
N ARG A 56 -29.09 -16.59 -13.95
CA ARG A 56 -29.74 -17.30 -12.83
C ARG A 56 -31.24 -17.02 -12.73
N LYS A 57 -31.78 -16.13 -13.57
CA LYS A 57 -33.19 -15.81 -13.66
C LYS A 57 -33.91 -16.63 -14.73
#